data_AF-A0A3N5DW00-F1
#
_entry.id   AF-A0A3N5DW00-F1
#
_cell.length_a   1.000
_cell.length_b   1.000
_cell.length_c   1.000
_cell.angle_alpha   90.00
_cell.angle_beta   90.00
_cell.angle_gamma   90.00
#
_symmetry.space_group_name_H-M   'P 1'
#
loop_
_entity.id
_entity.type
_entity.pdbx_description
1 polymer ?
#
loop_
_entity_poly.entity_id
_entity_poly.type
_entity_poly.pdbx_seq_one_letter_code
_entity_poly.pdbx_strand_id
1 'polypeptide(L)'
;MPTSVEPQTWRRYGFGGPPEPWPLDARQDLDRLATSYYVDVLEFRRLALAADDQPPPEVEELFMLATRHKQEIDYALRYWATPAERTRAEDRIGSLMRIAHRLGDIAEKVPEPA
;
A
#
# COMPACT_ATOMS: atom_id res chain seq x y z
N MET A 1 54.37 0.03 -6.40
CA MET A 1 53.36 -1.05 -6.34
C MET A 1 52.00 -0.40 -6.24
N PRO A 2 51.12 -0.50 -7.25
CA PRO A 2 49.78 0.05 -7.14
C PRO A 2 48.97 -0.82 -6.18
N THR A 3 48.43 -0.22 -5.12
CA THR A 3 47.49 -0.84 -4.19
C THR A 3 46.16 -1.06 -4.92
N SER A 4 45.85 -2.31 -5.23
CA SER A 4 44.53 -2.72 -5.70
C SER A 4 43.50 -2.41 -4.62
N VAL A 5 42.65 -1.42 -4.86
CA VAL A 5 41.43 -1.21 -4.09
C VAL A 5 40.43 -2.26 -4.58
N GLU A 6 40.34 -3.40 -3.90
CA GLU A 6 39.27 -4.36 -4.13
C GLU A 6 37.92 -3.69 -3.85
N PRO A 7 36.89 -3.82 -4.72
CA PRO A 7 35.57 -3.25 -4.48
C PRO A 7 34.80 -4.09 -3.45
N GLN A 8 35.16 -3.98 -2.18
CA GLN A 8 34.41 -4.53 -1.06
C GLN A 8 33.21 -3.63 -0.73
N THR A 9 32.03 -3.84 -1.33
CA THR A 9 30.76 -3.31 -0.74
C THR A 9 29.48 -4.01 -1.22
N TRP A 10 29.50 -4.74 -2.32
CA TRP A 10 28.25 -5.23 -2.96
C TRP A 10 27.57 -6.41 -2.23
N ARG A 11 28.24 -7.07 -1.27
CA ARG A 11 27.68 -8.22 -0.54
C ARG A 11 26.76 -7.86 0.65
N ARG A 12 26.56 -6.58 0.96
CA ARG A 12 25.75 -6.14 2.13
C ARG A 12 24.29 -5.88 1.83
N TYR A 13 23.93 -5.71 0.57
CA TYR A 13 22.57 -5.46 0.16
C TYR A 13 22.02 -6.78 -0.38
N GLY A 14 20.99 -7.35 0.26
CA GLY A 14 20.34 -8.58 -0.19
C GLY A 14 19.66 -8.40 -1.56
N PHE A 15 18.64 -9.21 -1.85
CA PHE A 15 17.93 -9.31 -3.14
C PHE A 15 17.30 -8.00 -3.69
N GLY A 16 17.50 -6.85 -3.05
CA GLY A 16 16.91 -5.56 -3.40
C GLY A 16 17.89 -4.48 -3.88
N GLY A 17 19.21 -4.68 -3.83
CA GLY A 17 20.17 -3.61 -4.12
C GLY A 17 20.24 -2.55 -3.01
N PRO A 18 21.09 -1.51 -3.14
CA PRO A 18 21.19 -0.47 -2.13
C PRO A 18 19.92 0.38 -2.05
N PRO A 19 19.54 0.88 -0.86
CA PRO A 19 18.48 1.87 -0.75
C PRO A 19 18.88 3.15 -1.47
N GLU A 20 17.97 3.66 -2.29
CA GLU A 20 18.17 4.89 -3.07
C GLU A 20 17.10 5.92 -2.71
N PRO A 21 17.40 7.23 -2.83
CA PRO A 21 16.39 8.27 -2.69
C PRO A 21 15.30 8.08 -3.73
N TRP A 22 14.05 8.33 -3.34
CA TRP A 22 12.92 8.32 -4.27
C TRP A 22 13.17 9.33 -5.41
N PRO A 23 12.77 9.00 -6.65
CA PRO A 23 12.76 9.97 -7.74
C PRO A 23 11.97 11.22 -7.33
N LEU A 24 12.32 12.36 -7.92
CA LEU A 24 11.65 13.63 -7.65
C LEU A 24 10.12 13.46 -7.81
N ASP A 25 9.37 13.96 -6.84
CA ASP A 25 7.90 13.88 -6.73
C ASP A 25 7.28 12.47 -6.57
N ALA A 26 7.96 11.41 -6.99
CA ALA A 26 7.43 10.03 -6.95
C ALA A 26 6.99 9.60 -5.55
N ARG A 27 7.74 9.98 -4.49
CA ARG A 27 7.34 9.70 -3.11
C ARG A 27 5.99 10.34 -2.76
N GLN A 28 5.81 11.59 -3.16
CA GLN A 28 4.60 12.36 -2.86
C GLN A 28 3.41 11.86 -3.67
N ASP A 29 3.62 11.49 -4.92
CA ASP A 29 2.58 10.92 -5.79
C ASP A 29 2.11 9.56 -5.26
N LEU A 30 3.03 8.69 -4.87
CA LEU A 30 2.70 7.38 -4.27
C LEU A 30 1.98 7.54 -2.93
N ASP A 31 2.43 8.48 -2.08
CA ASP A 31 1.75 8.78 -0.80
C ASP A 31 0.31 9.28 -1.03
N ARG A 32 0.14 10.19 -2.00
CA ARG A 32 -1.16 10.72 -2.38
C ARG A 32 -2.10 9.63 -2.90
N LEU A 33 -1.60 8.76 -3.77
CA LEU A 33 -2.37 7.62 -4.31
C LEU A 33 -2.76 6.63 -3.20
N ALA A 34 -1.80 6.22 -2.37
CA ALA A 34 -2.05 5.31 -1.26
C ALA A 34 -3.08 5.88 -0.28
N THR A 35 -2.98 7.18 0.01
CA THR A 35 -3.93 7.88 0.88
C THR A 35 -5.31 7.96 0.25
N SER A 36 -5.42 8.30 -1.05
CA SER A 36 -6.71 8.33 -1.75
C SER A 36 -7.43 7.00 -1.67
N TYR A 37 -6.77 5.90 -2.05
CA TYR A 37 -7.40 4.58 -2.00
C TYR A 37 -7.74 4.12 -0.59
N TYR A 38 -6.92 4.50 0.41
CA TYR A 38 -7.25 4.16 1.79
C TYR A 38 -8.45 4.95 2.33
N VAL A 39 -8.62 6.21 1.92
CA VAL A 39 -9.82 6.99 2.22
C VAL A 39 -11.05 6.34 1.59
N ASP A 40 -10.97 5.88 0.34
CA ASP A 40 -12.06 5.16 -0.31
C ASP A 40 -12.42 3.88 0.45
N VAL A 41 -11.43 3.11 0.90
CA VAL A 41 -11.64 1.93 1.76
C VAL A 41 -12.40 2.27 3.04
N LEU A 42 -12.02 3.36 3.72
CA LEU A 42 -12.69 3.80 4.94
C LEU A 42 -14.15 4.17 4.69
N GLU A 43 -14.40 4.88 3.58
CA GLU A 43 -15.74 5.31 3.21
C GLU A 43 -16.63 4.12 2.84
N PHE A 44 -16.16 3.20 1.99
CA PHE A 44 -16.95 2.03 1.61
C PHE A 44 -17.20 1.08 2.79
N ARG A 45 -16.24 0.92 3.71
CA ARG A 45 -16.48 0.20 4.96
C ARG A 45 -17.57 0.87 5.79
N ARG A 46 -17.52 2.20 5.93
CA ARG A 46 -18.52 2.96 6.67
C ARG A 46 -19.91 2.76 6.07
N LEU A 47 -20.04 2.79 4.75
CA LEU A 47 -21.30 2.56 4.05
C LEU A 47 -21.81 1.12 4.24
N ALA A 48 -20.94 0.12 4.08
CA ALA A 48 -21.32 -1.28 4.29
C ALA A 48 -21.78 -1.56 5.73
N LEU A 49 -21.13 -0.94 6.73
CA LEU A 49 -21.53 -1.04 8.15
C LEU A 49 -22.83 -0.29 8.47
N ALA A 50 -23.15 0.77 7.74
CA ALA A 50 -24.36 1.55 7.98
C ALA A 50 -25.61 0.86 7.45
N ALA A 51 -25.46 -0.03 6.48
CA ALA A 51 -26.56 -0.66 5.79
C ALA A 51 -26.94 -2.04 6.37
N ASP A 52 -26.08 -2.65 7.19
CA ASP A 52 -26.37 -3.89 7.91
C ASP A 52 -25.66 -3.89 9.28
N ASP A 53 -26.38 -4.24 10.35
CA ASP A 53 -25.84 -4.42 11.71
C ASP A 53 -24.82 -5.59 11.77
N GLN A 54 -24.89 -6.52 10.82
CA GLN A 54 -23.92 -7.60 10.62
C GLN A 54 -23.43 -7.60 9.16
N PRO A 55 -22.48 -6.72 8.81
CA PRO A 55 -21.91 -6.70 7.46
C PRO A 55 -21.28 -8.06 7.11
N PRO A 56 -21.14 -8.37 5.81
CA PRO A 56 -20.42 -9.56 5.38
C PRO A 56 -19.01 -9.64 6.01
N PRO A 57 -18.56 -10.81 6.50
CA PRO A 57 -17.21 -10.97 7.08
C PRO A 57 -16.09 -10.51 6.14
N GLU A 58 -16.33 -10.62 4.83
CA GLU A 58 -15.43 -10.13 3.77
C GLU A 58 -15.10 -8.63 3.94
N VAL A 59 -16.03 -7.80 4.42
CA VAL A 59 -15.80 -6.35 4.63
C VAL A 59 -14.69 -6.12 5.64
N GLU A 60 -14.71 -6.83 6.77
CA GLU A 60 -13.70 -6.67 7.81
C GLU A 60 -12.36 -7.29 7.39
N GLU A 61 -12.38 -8.44 6.70
CA GLU A 61 -11.18 -9.05 6.13
C GLU A 61 -10.46 -8.13 5.15
N LEU A 62 -11.22 -7.54 4.21
CA LEU A 62 -10.71 -6.58 3.24
C LEU A 62 -10.17 -5.33 3.93
N PHE A 63 -10.87 -4.82 4.95
CA PHE A 63 -10.41 -3.66 5.72
C PHE A 63 -9.11 -3.91 6.47
N MET A 64 -8.99 -5.05 7.15
CA MET A 64 -7.77 -5.44 7.85
C MET A 64 -6.59 -5.56 6.86
N LEU A 65 -6.83 -6.17 5.70
CA LEU A 65 -5.82 -6.31 4.65
C LEU A 65 -5.40 -4.95 4.09
N ALA A 66 -6.34 -4.05 3.82
CA ALA A 66 -6.06 -2.69 3.36
C ALA A 66 -5.25 -1.90 4.41
N THR A 67 -5.61 -2.00 5.68
CA THR A 67 -4.88 -1.34 6.78
C THR A 67 -3.44 -1.82 6.85
N ARG A 68 -3.21 -3.13 6.73
CA ARG A 68 -1.85 -3.70 6.66
C ARG A 68 -1.09 -3.16 5.45
N HIS A 69 -1.70 -3.12 4.27
CA HIS A 69 -1.06 -2.60 3.05
C HIS A 69 -0.71 -1.11 3.18
N LYS A 70 -1.60 -0.29 3.76
CA LYS A 70 -1.32 1.12 4.03
C LYS A 70 -0.13 1.30 4.95
N GLN A 71 -0.04 0.52 6.03
CA GLN A 71 1.11 0.55 6.94
C GLN A 71 2.42 0.13 6.26
N GLU A 72 2.38 -0.89 5.40
CA GLU A 72 3.55 -1.33 4.62
C GLU A 72 4.03 -0.23 3.66
N ILE A 73 3.11 0.48 3.00
CA ILE A 73 3.43 1.61 2.11
C ILE A 73 4.02 2.77 2.91
N ASP A 74 3.37 3.17 4.01
CA ASP A 74 3.81 4.29 4.83
C ASP A 74 5.20 4.05 5.43
N TYR A 75 5.49 2.79 5.76
CA TYR A 75 6.82 2.41 6.19
C TYR A 75 7.85 2.58 5.06
N ALA A 76 7.55 2.11 3.85
CA ALA A 76 8.44 2.22 2.70
C ALA A 76 8.71 3.67 2.28
N LEU A 77 7.71 4.56 2.37
CA LEU A 77 7.82 5.96 1.94
C LEU A 77 8.59 6.86 2.94
N ARG A 78 8.81 6.43 4.19
CA ARG A 78 9.52 7.24 5.21
C ARG A 78 11.01 7.45 4.90
N TYR A 79 11.63 6.50 4.21
CA TYR A 79 13.09 6.48 4.03
C TYR A 79 13.46 6.27 2.58
N TRP A 80 14.76 6.19 2.31
CA TRP A 80 15.26 5.62 1.06
C TRP A 80 14.82 4.16 0.97
N ALA A 81 14.44 3.74 -0.23
CA ALA A 81 13.90 2.42 -0.48
C ALA A 81 14.77 1.70 -1.49
N THR A 82 15.01 0.41 -1.26
CA THR A 82 15.59 -0.49 -2.25
C THR A 82 14.62 -0.65 -3.43
N PRO A 83 15.10 -0.91 -4.65
CA PRO A 83 14.25 -1.29 -5.78
C PRO A 83 13.14 -2.30 -5.44
N ALA A 84 13.44 -3.35 -4.66
CA ALA A 84 12.45 -4.34 -4.26
C ALA A 84 11.37 -3.78 -3.31
N GLU A 85 11.74 -2.88 -2.41
CA GLU A 85 10.77 -2.19 -1.54
C GLU A 85 9.89 -1.23 -2.33
N ARG A 86 10.43 -0.57 -3.37
CA ARG A 86 9.66 0.29 -4.27
C ARG A 86 8.61 -0.52 -5.02
N THR A 87 9.02 -1.59 -5.69
CA THR A 87 8.10 -2.50 -6.40
C THR A 87 7.04 -3.03 -5.45
N ARG A 88 7.42 -3.43 -4.23
CA ARG A 88 6.45 -3.89 -3.23
C ARG A 88 5.46 -2.79 -2.84
N ALA A 89 5.91 -1.55 -2.64
CA ALA A 89 5.02 -0.43 -2.30
C ALA A 89 4.03 -0.16 -3.44
N GLU A 90 4.48 -0.17 -4.69
CA GLU A 90 3.62 -0.03 -5.88
C GLU A 90 2.59 -1.17 -5.97
N ASP A 91 3.02 -2.42 -5.77
CA ASP A 91 2.12 -3.58 -5.73
C ASP A 91 1.05 -3.43 -4.63
N ARG A 92 1.44 -2.92 -3.45
CA ARG A 92 0.52 -2.66 -2.34
C ARG A 92 -0.47 -1.55 -2.64
N ILE A 93 -0.05 -0.50 -3.33
CA ILE A 93 -0.96 0.56 -3.81
C ILE A 93 -1.99 -0.04 -4.78
N GLY A 94 -1.54 -0.88 -5.72
CA GLY A 94 -2.44 -1.61 -6.61
C GLY A 94 -3.42 -2.51 -5.87
N SER A 95 -2.99 -3.14 -4.76
CA SER A 95 -3.90 -3.91 -3.89
C SER A 95 -4.90 -3.02 -3.15
N LEU A 96 -4.50 -1.85 -2.66
CA LEU A 96 -5.44 -0.89 -2.05
C LEU A 96 -6.53 -0.47 -3.02
N MET A 97 -6.18 -0.14 -4.27
CA MET A 97 -7.15 0.20 -5.32
C MET A 97 -8.16 -0.94 -5.54
N ARG A 98 -7.70 -2.19 -5.67
CA ARG A 98 -8.59 -3.35 -5.86
C ARG A 98 -9.48 -3.59 -4.64
N ILE A 99 -8.97 -3.42 -3.44
CA ILE A 99 -9.76 -3.57 -2.21
C ILE A 99 -10.82 -2.47 -2.12
N ALA A 100 -10.45 -1.21 -2.41
CA ALA A 100 -11.39 -0.09 -2.43
C ALA A 100 -12.54 -0.36 -3.41
N HIS A 101 -12.22 -0.78 -4.64
CA HIS A 101 -13.22 -1.13 -5.65
C HIS A 101 -14.13 -2.27 -5.20
N ARG A 102 -13.54 -3.34 -4.63
CA ARG A 102 -14.31 -4.49 -4.12
C ARG A 102 -15.24 -4.12 -2.97
N LEU A 103 -14.80 -3.25 -2.05
CA LEU A 103 -15.65 -2.74 -0.98
C LEU A 103 -16.76 -1.84 -1.53
N GLY A 104 -16.49 -1.04 -2.56
CA GLY A 104 -17.49 -0.27 -3.29
C GLY A 104 -18.58 -1.16 -3.88
N ASP A 105 -18.21 -2.23 -4.60
CA ASP A 105 -19.16 -3.20 -5.15
C ASP A 105 -20.04 -3.87 -4.08
N ILE A 106 -19.51 -4.06 -2.87
CA ILE A 106 -20.26 -4.64 -1.74
C ILE A 106 -21.23 -3.58 -1.20
N ALA A 107 -20.75 -2.35 -0.97
CA ALA A 107 -21.55 -1.24 -0.45
C ALA A 107 -22.72 -0.88 -1.39
N GLU A 108 -22.52 -0.89 -2.71
CA GLU A 108 -23.57 -0.63 -3.70
C GLU A 108 -24.66 -1.71 -3.74
N LYS A 109 -24.33 -2.94 -3.36
CA LYS A 109 -25.28 -4.06 -3.31
C LYS A 109 -26.11 -4.08 -2.04
N VAL A 110 -25.77 -3.27 -1.04
CA VAL A 110 -26.60 -3.16 0.17
C VAL A 110 -27.74 -2.18 -0.13
N PRO A 111 -29.01 -2.60 -0.04
CA PRO A 111 -30.14 -1.71 -0.31
C PRO A 111 -30.16 -0.53 0.67
N GLU A 112 -30.55 0.66 0.22
CA GLU A 112 -30.74 1.82 1.10
C GLU A 112 -31.68 1.45 2.26
N PRO A 113 -31.35 1.82 3.51
CA PRO A 113 -32.26 1.61 4.62
C PRO A 113 -33.54 2.44 4.41
N ALA A 114 -34.70 1.78 4.50
CA ALA A 114 -36.03 2.38 4.36
C ALA A 114 -36.39 3.33 5.51
#